data_AF-A0A9X4AXN9-F1
#
_entry.id   AF-A0A9X4AXN9-F1
#
_cell.length_a   1.000
_cell.length_b   1.000
_cell.length_c   1.000
_cell.angle_alpha   90.00
_cell.angle_beta   90.00
_cell.angle_gamma   90.00
#
_symmetry.space_group_name_H-M   'P 1'
#
loop_
_entity.id
_entity.type
_entity.pdbx_description
1 polymer ?
#
loop_
_entity_poly.entity_id
_entity_poly.type
_entity_poly.pdbx_seq_one_letter_code
_entity_poly.pdbx_strand_id
1 'polypeptide(L)'
;MKKNLFPILALGLGLVTGYAAEASAREPIIIQHPPPRVPAVNVAPFLDAGCVRSDDTLDCSASSTIQPFGCFGNTLRIDEALGGLASRVAIAECNADAREGSPVGIVNLGCMLPQKRRYLLATGGGNFELIDTAAIFIDRFAPVTSKAEALGFAVALTTADPEYSIDIDDGRDFLVDRIETTNIRRVRGGFRVRLFDMELCGCGLHPTSAVDYFVPNSGRVRVADREQVYRFTGFVCID
;
A
#
# COMPACT_ATOMS: atom_id res chain seq x y z
N MET A 1 -15.17 0.33 -72.34
CA MET A 1 -15.82 0.28 -71.00
C MET A 1 -14.74 0.02 -69.95
N LYS A 2 -14.81 0.76 -68.84
CA LYS A 2 -13.75 0.99 -67.83
C LYS A 2 -13.29 -0.30 -67.12
N LYS A 3 -11.98 -0.50 -66.98
CA LYS A 3 -11.37 -1.49 -66.06
C LYS A 3 -11.11 -0.80 -64.73
N ASN A 4 -11.77 -1.25 -63.66
CA ASN A 4 -11.57 -0.75 -62.31
C ASN A 4 -10.37 -1.43 -61.66
N LEU A 5 -9.46 -0.62 -61.13
CA LEU A 5 -8.30 -1.00 -60.33
C LEU A 5 -8.69 -0.89 -58.86
N PHE A 6 -8.64 -1.99 -58.11
CA PHE A 6 -8.82 -1.99 -56.65
C PHE A 6 -7.44 -1.95 -55.97
N PRO A 7 -7.19 -1.08 -54.98
CA PRO A 7 -5.97 -1.12 -54.18
C PRO A 7 -6.14 -2.10 -53.01
N ILE A 8 -5.14 -2.96 -52.82
CA ILE A 8 -5.00 -3.83 -51.65
C ILE A 8 -4.39 -2.98 -50.52
N LEU A 9 -5.17 -2.72 -49.47
CA LEU A 9 -4.67 -2.16 -48.21
C LEU A 9 -3.89 -3.26 -47.48
N ALA A 10 -2.58 -3.06 -47.31
CA ALA A 10 -1.76 -3.87 -46.42
C ALA A 10 -1.93 -3.37 -44.97
N LEU A 11 -2.60 -4.17 -44.12
CA LEU A 11 -2.56 -3.99 -42.67
C LEU A 11 -1.19 -4.49 -42.17
N GLY A 12 -0.33 -3.56 -41.75
CA GLY A 12 0.85 -3.89 -40.97
C GLY A 12 0.45 -4.25 -39.53
N LEU A 13 0.59 -5.53 -39.16
CA LEU A 13 0.64 -5.94 -37.77
C LEU A 13 1.95 -5.43 -37.17
N GLY A 14 1.89 -4.35 -36.39
CA GLY A 14 2.97 -3.98 -35.49
C GLY A 14 2.98 -4.93 -34.29
N LEU A 15 3.93 -5.85 -34.23
CA LEU A 15 4.27 -6.55 -33.00
C LEU A 15 4.85 -5.53 -32.02
N VAL A 16 4.11 -5.24 -30.94
CA VAL A 16 4.65 -4.52 -29.79
C VAL A 16 5.39 -5.55 -28.94
N THR A 17 6.70 -5.66 -29.13
CA THR A 17 7.57 -6.41 -28.23
C THR A 17 7.69 -5.62 -26.93
N GLY A 18 6.95 -6.02 -25.90
CA GLY A 18 7.20 -5.56 -24.53
C GLY A 18 8.59 -6.03 -24.10
N TYR A 19 9.49 -5.09 -23.82
CA TYR A 19 10.81 -5.41 -23.27
C TYR A 19 10.63 -5.94 -21.84
N ALA A 20 10.95 -7.21 -21.62
CA ALA A 20 11.20 -7.71 -20.28
C ALA A 20 12.49 -7.06 -19.77
N ALA A 21 12.45 -6.43 -18.59
CA ALA A 21 13.65 -5.92 -17.95
C ALA A 21 14.56 -7.09 -17.58
N GLU A 22 15.76 -7.13 -18.17
CA GLU A 22 16.80 -8.11 -17.81
C GLU A 22 17.44 -7.71 -16.47
N ALA A 23 17.87 -8.69 -15.68
CA ALA A 23 18.56 -8.44 -14.42
C ALA A 23 19.86 -7.64 -14.67
N SER A 24 20.18 -6.70 -13.78
CA SER A 24 21.47 -6.01 -13.84
C SER A 24 22.59 -7.01 -13.52
N ALA A 25 23.61 -7.07 -14.36
CA ALA A 25 24.77 -7.93 -14.14
C ALA A 25 25.69 -7.44 -13.00
N ARG A 26 25.35 -6.32 -12.34
CA ARG A 26 26.12 -5.71 -11.27
C ARG A 26 25.32 -5.68 -9.97
N GLU A 27 26.01 -5.89 -8.87
CA GLU A 27 25.48 -5.67 -7.53
C GLU A 27 25.02 -4.20 -7.40
N PRO A 28 23.77 -3.95 -6.97
CA PRO A 28 23.22 -2.61 -6.92
C PRO A 28 23.81 -1.79 -5.77
N ILE A 29 23.81 -0.47 -5.92
CA ILE A 29 24.06 0.44 -4.81
C ILE A 29 22.75 0.64 -4.03
N ILE A 30 22.67 0.06 -2.84
CA ILE A 30 21.53 0.27 -1.92
C ILE A 30 21.81 1.45 -0.99
N ILE A 31 20.92 2.43 -1.00
CA ILE A 31 20.94 3.55 -0.06
C ILE A 31 19.83 3.37 0.95
N GLN A 32 20.25 3.02 2.16
CA GLN A 32 19.37 2.90 3.31
C GLN A 32 19.09 4.27 3.93
N HIS A 33 17.81 4.59 4.10
CA HIS A 33 17.32 5.78 4.76
C HIS A 33 16.69 5.35 6.08
N PRO A 34 16.99 6.05 7.20
CA PRO A 34 16.41 5.67 8.47
C PRO A 34 14.89 5.90 8.47
N PRO A 35 14.12 5.08 9.21
CA PRO A 35 12.70 5.33 9.42
C PRO A 35 12.45 6.74 9.95
N PRO A 36 11.39 7.43 9.49
CA PRO A 36 11.00 8.70 10.09
C PRO A 36 10.58 8.47 11.55
N ARG A 37 10.72 9.49 12.38
CA ARG A 37 10.15 9.45 13.74
C ARG A 37 8.63 9.52 13.63
N VAL A 38 7.98 8.39 13.85
CA VAL A 38 6.53 8.25 13.89
C VAL A 38 6.12 7.87 15.31
N PRO A 39 5.16 8.58 15.93
CA PRO A 39 4.60 8.16 17.22
C PRO A 39 4.01 6.75 17.13
N ALA A 40 4.04 6.00 18.23
CA ALA A 40 3.33 4.72 18.26
C ALA A 40 1.82 4.92 18.10
N VAL A 41 1.17 4.00 17.40
CA VAL A 41 -0.30 3.97 17.29
C VAL A 41 -0.91 3.74 18.68
N ASN A 42 -1.87 4.58 19.06
CA ASN A 42 -2.61 4.39 20.30
C ASN A 42 -3.61 3.24 20.15
N VAL A 43 -3.35 2.12 20.80
CA VAL A 43 -4.24 0.95 20.77
C VAL A 43 -5.13 0.81 22.01
N ALA A 44 -4.92 1.64 23.04
CA ALA A 44 -5.63 1.51 24.31
C ALA A 44 -7.16 1.46 24.17
N PRO A 45 -7.81 2.30 23.32
CA PRO A 45 -9.27 2.23 23.16
C PRO A 45 -9.79 0.90 22.62
N PHE A 46 -9.02 0.18 21.81
CA PHE A 46 -9.39 -1.14 21.31
C PHE A 46 -9.25 -2.22 22.40
N LEU A 47 -8.21 -2.10 23.23
CA LEU A 47 -8.01 -2.98 24.38
C LEU A 47 -9.13 -2.80 25.42
N ASP A 48 -9.50 -1.54 25.70
CA ASP A 48 -10.61 -1.20 26.60
C ASP A 48 -11.95 -1.74 26.07
N ALA A 49 -12.10 -1.86 24.75
CA ALA A 49 -13.26 -2.47 24.10
C ALA A 49 -13.24 -4.01 24.09
N GLY A 50 -12.24 -4.64 24.72
CA GLY A 50 -12.14 -6.09 24.88
C GLY A 50 -11.33 -6.81 23.81
N CYS A 51 -10.55 -6.10 22.99
CA CYS A 51 -9.59 -6.74 22.10
C CYS A 51 -8.33 -7.19 22.86
N VAL A 52 -7.68 -8.23 22.35
CA VAL A 52 -6.41 -8.76 22.88
C VAL A 52 -5.32 -8.52 21.85
N ARG A 53 -4.17 -7.98 22.29
CA ARG A 53 -3.04 -7.72 21.40
C ARG A 53 -2.16 -8.96 21.21
N SER A 54 -1.78 -9.21 19.96
CA SER A 54 -0.72 -10.15 19.57
C SER A 54 0.16 -9.48 18.51
N ASP A 55 1.38 -9.11 18.87
CA ASP A 55 2.33 -8.39 17.99
C ASP A 55 1.75 -7.11 17.37
N ASP A 56 1.57 -7.11 16.04
CA ASP A 56 1.00 -6.06 15.20
C ASP A 56 -0.50 -6.29 14.91
N THR A 57 -1.16 -7.17 15.65
CA THR A 57 -2.59 -7.46 15.50
C THR A 57 -3.36 -7.32 16.81
N LEU A 58 -4.67 -7.09 16.68
CA LEU A 58 -5.64 -7.10 17.76
C LEU A 58 -6.71 -8.15 17.41
N ASP A 59 -6.88 -9.16 18.26
CA ASP A 59 -8.01 -10.07 18.21
C ASP A 59 -9.20 -9.43 18.93
N CYS A 60 -10.24 -9.09 18.18
CA CYS A 60 -11.46 -8.46 18.67
C CYS A 60 -12.66 -9.43 18.62
N SER A 61 -12.42 -10.74 18.55
CA SER A 61 -13.45 -11.78 18.52
C SER A 61 -14.34 -11.80 19.78
N ALA A 62 -13.88 -11.26 20.90
CA ALA A 62 -14.68 -11.10 22.12
C ALA A 62 -15.40 -9.73 22.22
N SER A 63 -15.09 -8.79 21.33
CA SER A 63 -15.62 -7.42 21.41
C SER A 63 -16.94 -7.28 20.66
N SER A 64 -18.05 -7.24 21.40
CA SER A 64 -19.38 -7.00 20.82
C SER A 64 -19.55 -5.62 20.18
N THR A 65 -18.66 -4.67 20.50
CA THR A 65 -18.68 -3.32 19.91
C THR A 65 -17.95 -3.26 18.56
N ILE A 66 -16.93 -4.10 18.36
CA ILE A 66 -16.11 -4.10 17.14
C ILE A 66 -16.59 -5.12 16.11
N GLN A 67 -17.10 -6.29 16.54
CA GLN A 67 -17.64 -7.32 15.65
C GLN A 67 -18.61 -6.79 14.58
N PRO A 68 -19.54 -5.85 14.86
CA PRO A 68 -20.49 -5.36 13.86
C PRO A 68 -19.85 -4.67 12.64
N PHE A 69 -18.58 -4.25 12.72
CA PHE A 69 -17.88 -3.66 11.57
C PHE A 69 -17.42 -4.69 10.54
N GLY A 70 -17.48 -5.98 10.86
CA GLY A 70 -17.19 -7.07 9.92
C GLY A 70 -15.74 -7.07 9.43
N CYS A 71 -14.79 -6.88 10.33
CA CYS A 71 -13.37 -7.05 10.00
C CYS A 71 -13.07 -8.53 9.79
N PHE A 72 -12.23 -8.85 8.81
CA PHE A 72 -11.87 -10.20 8.43
C PHE A 72 -11.29 -10.94 9.63
N GLY A 73 -11.90 -12.08 10.00
CA GLY A 73 -11.50 -12.85 11.18
C GLY A 73 -11.71 -12.14 12.53
N ASN A 74 -12.46 -11.02 12.58
CA ASN A 74 -12.55 -10.13 13.73
C ASN A 74 -11.19 -9.63 14.24
N THR A 75 -10.20 -9.50 13.34
CA THR A 75 -8.89 -8.98 13.67
C THR A 75 -8.71 -7.57 13.13
N LEU A 76 -7.90 -6.77 13.84
CA LEU A 76 -7.43 -5.47 13.38
C LEU A 76 -5.91 -5.51 13.27
N ARG A 77 -5.35 -4.87 12.25
CA ARG A 77 -3.89 -4.73 12.09
C ARG A 77 -3.42 -3.35 12.58
N ILE A 78 -2.33 -3.34 13.34
CA ILE A 78 -1.65 -2.17 13.87
C ILE A 78 -0.54 -1.82 12.88
N ASP A 79 -0.80 -0.84 12.02
CA ASP A 79 0.22 -0.35 11.10
C ASP A 79 0.93 0.87 11.70
N GLU A 80 2.21 0.72 12.03
CA GLU A 80 3.01 1.77 12.66
C GLU A 80 3.11 3.05 11.82
N ALA A 81 3.02 2.95 10.49
CA ALA A 81 3.04 4.12 9.61
C ALA A 81 1.84 5.04 9.85
N LEU A 82 0.72 4.52 10.36
CA LEU A 82 -0.47 5.30 10.69
C LEU A 82 -0.31 6.13 11.96
N GLY A 83 0.69 5.84 12.79
CA GLY A 83 0.97 6.65 13.99
C GLY A 83 1.35 8.10 13.69
N GLY A 84 1.67 8.39 12.42
CA GLY A 84 1.94 9.74 11.93
C GLY A 84 0.68 10.56 11.69
N LEU A 85 -0.48 9.90 11.52
CA LEU A 85 -1.78 10.57 11.38
C LEU A 85 -2.14 11.15 12.74
N ALA A 86 -2.25 12.49 12.81
CA ALA A 86 -2.63 13.30 13.96
C ALA A 86 -2.48 12.63 15.35
N SER A 87 -1.52 13.11 16.16
CA SER A 87 -1.03 12.60 17.47
C SER A 87 -1.99 12.08 18.57
N ARG A 88 -3.28 11.85 18.32
CA ARG A 88 -4.31 11.45 19.29
C ARG A 88 -5.33 10.44 18.76
N VAL A 89 -5.16 9.95 17.54
CA VAL A 89 -6.20 9.13 16.92
C VAL A 89 -5.82 7.65 17.05
N ALA A 90 -6.65 6.90 17.77
CA ALA A 90 -6.55 5.45 17.82
C ALA A 90 -7.19 4.90 16.55
N ILE A 91 -6.35 4.42 15.65
CA ILE A 91 -6.72 3.90 14.33
C ILE A 91 -6.11 2.51 14.17
N ALA A 92 -6.88 1.58 13.60
CA ALA A 92 -6.40 0.26 13.22
C ALA A 92 -7.00 -0.16 11.88
N GLU A 93 -6.26 -0.93 11.10
CA GLU A 93 -6.72 -1.47 9.83
C GLU A 93 -7.75 -2.59 10.06
N CYS A 94 -8.87 -2.49 9.36
CA CYS A 94 -9.98 -3.44 9.36
C CYS A 94 -10.24 -3.87 7.92
N ASN A 95 -9.61 -4.96 7.49
CA ASN A 95 -9.86 -5.51 6.16
C ASN A 95 -11.22 -6.19 6.14
N ALA A 96 -12.00 -6.03 5.07
CA ALA A 96 -13.25 -6.75 4.86
C ALA A 96 -13.06 -7.86 3.83
N ASP A 97 -13.72 -9.01 3.99
CA ASP A 97 -13.77 -10.03 2.93
C ASP A 97 -14.57 -9.50 1.75
N ALA A 98 -13.93 -9.27 0.60
CA ALA A 98 -14.60 -8.71 -0.58
C ALA A 98 -15.60 -9.68 -1.22
N ARG A 99 -15.57 -10.97 -0.84
CA ARG A 99 -16.54 -11.99 -1.28
C ARG A 99 -17.86 -11.87 -0.54
N GLU A 100 -17.87 -11.25 0.64
CA GLU A 100 -19.05 -11.06 1.48
C GLU A 100 -19.66 -9.68 1.27
N GLY A 101 -20.73 -9.58 0.46
CA GLY A 101 -21.61 -8.41 0.48
C GLY A 101 -21.05 -7.13 -0.14
N SER A 102 -20.25 -7.22 -1.21
CA SER A 102 -19.72 -6.07 -1.97
C SER A 102 -19.21 -4.91 -1.08
N PRO A 103 -18.29 -5.18 -0.14
CA PRO A 103 -17.86 -4.17 0.81
C PRO A 103 -17.14 -3.02 0.09
N VAL A 104 -17.38 -1.81 0.58
CA VAL A 104 -16.65 -0.60 0.15
C VAL A 104 -15.29 -0.60 0.84
N GLY A 105 -14.25 -0.18 0.12
CA GLY A 105 -12.89 -0.13 0.64
C GLY A 105 -12.07 0.97 0.00
N ILE A 106 -10.98 1.30 0.67
CA ILE A 106 -10.01 2.31 0.25
C ILE A 106 -9.12 1.74 -0.85
N VAL A 107 -8.58 0.54 -0.61
CA VAL A 107 -7.80 -0.21 -1.60
C VAL A 107 -8.25 -1.67 -1.64
N ASN A 108 -8.02 -2.30 -2.79
CA ASN A 108 -8.17 -3.73 -2.95
C ASN A 108 -6.89 -4.41 -2.47
N LEU A 109 -7.05 -5.42 -1.63
CA LEU A 109 -5.98 -6.27 -1.13
C LEU A 109 -6.29 -7.73 -1.51
N GLY A 110 -5.29 -8.59 -1.43
CA GLY A 110 -5.44 -10.02 -1.73
C GLY A 110 -5.79 -10.31 -3.19
N CYS A 111 -5.76 -11.59 -3.53
CA CYS A 111 -5.96 -12.09 -4.88
C CYS A 111 -7.17 -13.03 -4.94
N MET A 112 -7.03 -14.31 -4.59
CA MET A 112 -8.16 -15.26 -4.52
C MET A 112 -8.94 -15.15 -3.20
N LEU A 113 -8.32 -14.59 -2.17
CA LEU A 113 -8.98 -14.09 -0.97
C LEU A 113 -9.05 -12.55 -1.00
N PRO A 114 -9.85 -11.95 -1.91
CA PRO A 114 -9.86 -10.52 -2.08
C PRO A 114 -10.39 -9.85 -0.82
N GLN A 115 -9.69 -8.82 -0.37
CA GLN A 115 -10.04 -8.01 0.78
C GLN A 115 -10.16 -6.55 0.40
N LYS A 116 -10.89 -5.80 1.22
CA LYS A 116 -11.03 -4.35 1.13
C LYS A 116 -10.41 -3.71 2.34
N ARG A 117 -9.38 -2.89 2.16
CA ARG A 117 -8.81 -2.13 3.27
C ARG A 117 -9.76 -1.05 3.73
N ARG A 118 -10.06 -1.04 5.02
CA ARG A 118 -10.80 0.01 5.73
C ARG A 118 -10.09 0.25 7.06
N TYR A 119 -10.53 1.26 7.80
CA TYR A 119 -9.98 1.56 9.13
C TYR A 119 -11.07 1.71 10.17
N LEU A 120 -10.81 1.25 11.38
CA LEU A 120 -11.59 1.62 12.54
C LEU A 120 -10.91 2.73 13.31
N LEU A 121 -11.72 3.72 13.66
CA LEU A 121 -11.32 4.88 14.42
C LEU A 121 -12.00 4.86 15.78
N ALA A 122 -11.25 4.92 16.88
CA ALA A 122 -11.87 5.20 18.17
C ALA A 122 -12.19 6.70 18.28
N THR A 123 -13.45 7.04 18.49
CA THR A 123 -13.93 8.44 18.60
C THR A 123 -14.08 8.89 20.06
N GLY A 124 -13.91 7.97 21.01
CA GLY A 124 -13.99 8.21 22.45
C GLY A 124 -15.25 7.63 23.07
N GLY A 125 -15.23 7.43 24.39
CA GLY A 125 -16.37 6.88 25.15
C GLY A 125 -16.78 5.46 24.71
N GLY A 126 -15.81 4.65 24.25
CA GLY A 126 -16.06 3.30 23.74
C GLY A 126 -16.68 3.23 22.34
N ASN A 127 -16.80 4.37 21.63
CA ASN A 127 -17.37 4.41 20.29
C ASN A 127 -16.30 4.29 19.21
N PHE A 128 -16.71 3.67 18.11
CA PHE A 128 -15.88 3.45 16.93
C PHE A 128 -16.59 3.92 15.67
N GLU A 129 -15.79 4.36 14.70
CA GLU A 129 -16.23 4.79 13.39
C GLU A 129 -15.46 4.03 12.31
N LEU A 130 -16.15 3.64 11.24
CA LEU A 130 -15.54 2.99 10.09
C LEU A 130 -15.17 4.03 9.03
N ILE A 131 -13.91 3.98 8.58
CA ILE A 131 -13.41 4.75 7.44
C ILE A 131 -13.19 3.75 6.30
N ASP A 132 -14.11 3.72 5.35
CA ASP A 132 -14.14 2.74 4.26
C ASP A 132 -13.88 3.33 2.87
N THR A 133 -13.74 4.66 2.76
CA THR A 133 -13.41 5.35 1.51
C THR A 133 -12.25 6.32 1.69
N ALA A 134 -11.50 6.51 0.60
CA ALA A 134 -10.43 7.51 0.56
C ALA A 134 -10.95 8.93 0.83
N ALA A 135 -12.20 9.24 0.45
CA ALA A 135 -12.79 10.55 0.68
C ALA A 135 -12.99 10.83 2.18
N ILE A 136 -13.54 9.87 2.94
CA ILE A 136 -13.70 9.99 4.40
C ILE A 136 -12.33 10.07 5.07
N PHE A 137 -11.38 9.24 4.64
CA PHE A 137 -10.01 9.27 5.17
C PHE A 137 -9.36 10.65 4.99
N ILE A 138 -9.47 11.21 3.79
CA ILE A 138 -8.93 12.54 3.48
C ILE A 138 -9.62 13.62 4.31
N ASP A 139 -10.94 13.61 4.39
CA ASP A 139 -11.70 14.59 5.18
C ASP A 139 -11.30 14.56 6.66
N ARG A 140 -11.02 13.35 7.18
CA ARG A 140 -10.67 13.14 8.58
C ARG A 140 -9.26 13.60 8.95
N PHE A 141 -8.28 13.35 8.08
CA PHE A 141 -6.86 13.48 8.42
C PHE A 141 -6.13 14.62 7.68
N ALA A 142 -6.76 15.25 6.69
CA ALA A 142 -6.17 16.42 6.05
C ALA A 142 -6.30 17.66 6.96
N PRO A 143 -5.40 18.66 6.83
CA PRO A 143 -4.30 18.73 5.86
C PRO A 143 -3.06 17.93 6.26
N VAL A 144 -2.27 17.51 5.26
CA VAL A 144 -0.95 16.87 5.46
C VAL A 144 0.11 17.95 5.68
N THR A 145 0.75 17.96 6.84
CA THR A 145 1.67 19.02 7.27
C THR A 145 3.07 18.52 7.63
N SER A 146 3.21 17.23 7.95
CA SER A 146 4.45 16.60 8.37
C SER A 146 4.85 15.39 7.50
N LYS A 147 6.12 14.98 7.60
CA LYS A 147 6.61 13.76 6.93
C LYS A 147 5.92 12.49 7.44
N ALA A 148 5.61 12.44 8.73
CA ALA A 148 4.94 11.29 9.35
C ALA A 148 3.50 11.17 8.85
N GLU A 149 2.76 12.29 8.77
CA GLU A 149 1.43 12.31 8.15
C GLU A 149 1.51 11.90 6.67
N ALA A 150 2.48 12.40 5.92
CA ALA A 150 2.64 12.04 4.51
C ALA A 150 2.88 10.53 4.31
N LEU A 151 3.69 9.92 5.17
CA LEU A 151 3.89 8.47 5.17
C LEU A 151 2.57 7.74 5.47
N GLY A 152 1.87 8.13 6.54
CA GLY A 152 0.59 7.52 6.90
C GLY A 152 -0.45 7.62 5.79
N PHE A 153 -0.55 8.76 5.10
CA PHE A 153 -1.43 8.92 3.93
C PHE A 153 -1.04 8.01 2.77
N ALA A 154 0.24 7.91 2.45
CA ALA A 154 0.72 7.08 1.34
C ALA A 154 0.44 5.59 1.61
N VAL A 155 0.76 5.10 2.81
CA VAL A 155 0.47 3.71 3.21
C VAL A 155 -1.03 3.47 3.26
N ALA A 156 -1.80 4.41 3.83
CA ALA A 156 -3.22 4.16 4.04
C ALA A 156 -4.04 4.09 2.74
N LEU A 157 -3.66 4.88 1.74
CA LEU A 157 -4.42 5.05 0.50
C LEU A 157 -3.84 4.25 -0.68
N THR A 158 -2.85 3.39 -0.45
CA THR A 158 -2.18 2.60 -1.50
C THR A 158 -1.86 1.19 -1.00
N THR A 159 -1.47 0.29 -1.89
CA THR A 159 -1.04 -1.08 -1.52
C THR A 159 0.44 -1.16 -1.13
N ALA A 160 1.18 -0.07 -1.27
CA ALA A 160 2.63 -0.07 -1.07
C ALA A 160 2.99 0.09 0.41
N ASP A 161 4.07 -0.57 0.81
CA ASP A 161 4.57 -0.60 2.17
C ASP A 161 5.96 0.03 2.29
N PRO A 162 6.35 0.51 3.49
CA PRO A 162 7.69 1.02 3.70
C PRO A 162 8.71 -0.12 3.81
N GLU A 163 9.85 0.01 3.11
CA GLU A 163 11.00 -0.88 3.23
C GLU A 163 12.24 -0.02 3.52
N TYR A 164 12.72 -0.09 4.78
CA TYR A 164 13.83 0.73 5.28
C TYR A 164 15.19 0.04 5.19
N SER A 165 15.19 -1.29 5.06
CA SER A 165 16.38 -2.11 4.82
C SER A 165 16.11 -3.03 3.64
N ILE A 166 17.05 -3.03 2.70
CA ILE A 166 17.11 -4.01 1.60
C ILE A 166 18.49 -4.63 1.72
N ASP A 167 18.52 -5.93 1.96
CA ASP A 167 19.75 -6.70 2.00
C ASP A 167 20.05 -7.24 0.60
N ILE A 168 21.33 -7.26 0.26
CA ILE A 168 21.81 -7.89 -0.96
C ILE A 168 22.08 -9.34 -0.59
N ASP A 169 21.17 -10.23 -0.98
CA ASP A 169 21.30 -11.67 -0.77
C ASP A 169 20.94 -12.45 -2.05
N ASP A 170 21.26 -13.75 -2.04
CA ASP A 170 21.05 -14.67 -3.18
C ASP A 170 19.55 -14.88 -3.52
N GLY A 171 18.62 -14.32 -2.73
CA GLY A 171 17.19 -14.44 -2.90
C GLY A 171 16.57 -13.41 -3.85
N ARG A 172 17.34 -12.44 -4.35
CA ARG A 172 16.84 -11.32 -5.16
C ARG A 172 17.63 -11.12 -6.46
N ASP A 173 16.91 -11.05 -7.57
CA ASP A 173 17.41 -10.53 -8.84
C ASP A 173 17.19 -9.02 -8.86
N PHE A 174 18.24 -8.23 -8.77
CA PHE A 174 18.16 -6.78 -8.87
C PHE A 174 18.08 -6.32 -10.33
N LEU A 175 17.12 -5.44 -10.61
CA LEU A 175 16.78 -4.98 -11.96
C LEU A 175 17.34 -3.59 -12.27
N VAL A 176 17.92 -2.92 -11.28
CA VAL A 176 18.44 -1.56 -11.36
C VAL A 176 19.78 -1.46 -10.64
N ASP A 177 20.63 -0.52 -11.07
CA ASP A 177 21.96 -0.32 -10.48
C ASP A 177 21.94 0.43 -9.14
N ARG A 178 20.82 1.07 -8.79
CA ARG A 178 20.69 1.90 -7.60
C ARG A 178 19.28 1.85 -7.04
N ILE A 179 19.17 1.58 -5.75
CA ILE A 179 17.89 1.58 -5.03
C ILE A 179 18.02 2.51 -3.83
N GLU A 180 17.06 3.41 -3.68
CA GLU A 180 16.89 4.14 -2.43
C GLU A 180 15.68 3.56 -1.70
N THR A 181 15.91 3.08 -0.49
CA THR A 181 14.87 2.61 0.45
C THR A 181 13.86 3.71 0.77
N THR A 182 12.83 3.37 1.54
CA THR A 182 11.74 4.27 1.88
C THR A 182 12.26 5.59 2.43
N ASN A 183 11.86 6.68 1.77
CA ASN A 183 12.27 8.02 2.16
C ASN A 183 11.19 9.04 1.84
N ILE A 184 11.19 10.13 2.61
CA ILE A 184 10.18 11.19 2.53
C ILE A 184 10.87 12.53 2.38
N ARG A 185 10.54 13.23 1.29
CA ARG A 185 11.09 14.54 0.92
C ARG A 185 9.98 15.57 0.85
N ARG A 186 10.19 16.74 1.47
CA ARG A 186 9.29 17.87 1.28
C ARG A 186 9.54 18.45 -0.12
N VAL A 187 8.46 18.71 -0.85
CA VAL A 187 8.49 19.32 -2.17
C VAL A 187 7.48 20.47 -2.22
N ARG A 188 7.45 21.23 -3.32
CA ARG A 188 6.46 22.29 -3.48
C ARG A 188 5.05 21.69 -3.45
N GLY A 189 4.22 22.14 -2.50
CA GLY A 189 2.81 21.75 -2.38
C GLY A 189 2.54 20.43 -1.67
N GLY A 190 3.55 19.79 -1.06
CA GLY A 190 3.36 18.55 -0.30
C GLY A 190 4.65 17.77 -0.07
N PHE A 191 4.55 16.45 -0.20
CA PHE A 191 5.64 15.51 0.04
C PHE A 191 5.77 14.51 -1.10
N ARG A 192 7.00 14.04 -1.33
CA ARG A 192 7.28 12.85 -2.13
C ARG A 192 7.64 11.73 -1.16
N VAL A 193 6.92 10.62 -1.24
CA VAL A 193 7.08 9.44 -0.37
C VAL A 193 7.42 8.26 -1.25
N ARG A 194 8.58 7.64 -1.03
CA ARG A 194 8.97 6.40 -1.71
C ARG A 194 8.54 5.20 -0.88
N LEU A 195 7.76 4.30 -1.46
CA LEU A 195 7.33 3.02 -0.88
C LEU A 195 7.62 1.89 -1.86
N PHE A 196 7.42 0.65 -1.42
CA PHE A 196 7.65 -0.55 -2.21
C PHE A 196 6.33 -1.31 -2.38
N ASP A 197 6.03 -1.66 -3.62
CA ASP A 197 4.79 -2.33 -4.02
C ASP A 197 5.17 -3.64 -4.72
N MET A 198 4.88 -4.75 -4.06
CA MET A 198 5.13 -6.08 -4.61
C MET A 198 3.91 -6.54 -5.38
N GLU A 199 4.12 -7.09 -6.57
CA GLU A 199 3.05 -7.79 -7.26
C GLU A 199 2.77 -9.09 -6.47
N LEU A 200 1.63 -9.16 -5.78
CA LEU A 200 1.33 -10.26 -4.86
C LEU A 200 0.44 -11.35 -5.48
N CYS A 201 0.11 -11.32 -6.77
CA CYS A 201 -0.91 -12.22 -7.31
C CYS A 201 -0.36 -13.25 -8.28
N GLY A 202 -0.68 -14.52 -8.02
CA GLY A 202 -0.43 -15.64 -8.91
C GLY A 202 0.87 -16.37 -8.61
N CYS A 203 1.27 -17.22 -9.54
CA CYS A 203 2.46 -18.04 -9.43
C CYS A 203 3.53 -17.51 -10.39
N GLY A 204 4.66 -17.08 -9.86
CA GLY A 204 5.72 -16.49 -10.67
C GLY A 204 6.87 -15.95 -9.85
N LEU A 205 7.73 -15.21 -10.54
CA LEU A 205 8.67 -14.30 -9.90
C LEU A 205 7.88 -13.01 -9.64
N HIS A 206 7.73 -12.66 -8.36
CA HIS A 206 6.96 -11.48 -7.94
C HIS A 206 7.89 -10.26 -7.90
N PRO A 207 7.86 -9.35 -8.90
CA PRO A 207 8.68 -8.16 -8.87
C PRO A 207 8.19 -7.20 -7.79
N THR A 208 9.14 -6.53 -7.15
CA THR A 208 8.89 -5.38 -6.29
C THR A 208 9.23 -4.11 -7.04
N SER A 209 8.30 -3.16 -7.01
CA SER A 209 8.49 -1.83 -7.55
C SER A 209 8.78 -0.82 -6.46
N ALA A 210 9.76 0.06 -6.66
CA ALA A 210 9.86 1.30 -5.92
C ALA A 210 8.87 2.30 -6.54
N VAL A 211 7.99 2.85 -5.73
CA VAL A 211 6.92 3.76 -6.15
C VAL A 211 7.08 5.08 -5.42
N ASP A 212 7.25 6.16 -6.17
CA ASP A 212 7.22 7.51 -5.63
C ASP A 212 5.78 8.02 -5.66
N TYR A 213 5.21 8.24 -4.50
CA TYR A 213 3.92 8.90 -4.34
C TYR A 213 4.10 10.40 -4.09
N PHE A 214 3.30 11.21 -4.78
CA PHE A 214 3.11 12.61 -4.41
C PHE A 214 1.91 12.72 -3.46
N VAL A 215 2.16 13.21 -2.26
CA VAL A 215 1.18 13.44 -1.21
C VAL A 215 1.00 14.95 -1.06
N PRO A 216 0.00 15.56 -1.73
CA PRO A 216 -0.28 16.99 -1.55
C PRO A 216 -0.78 17.27 -0.14
N ASN A 217 -0.73 18.54 0.29
CA ASN A 217 -1.33 18.96 1.56
C ASN A 217 -2.82 18.61 1.69
N SER A 218 -3.52 18.40 0.56
CA SER A 218 -4.92 17.97 0.52
C SER A 218 -5.13 16.48 0.78
N GLY A 219 -4.07 15.67 0.93
CA GLY A 219 -4.18 14.23 1.17
C GLY A 219 -4.53 13.37 -0.04
N ARG A 220 -4.75 13.96 -1.22
CA ARG A 220 -5.05 13.22 -2.47
C ARG A 220 -3.79 12.59 -3.06
N VAL A 221 -3.42 11.43 -2.53
CA VAL A 221 -2.24 10.65 -2.95
C VAL A 221 -2.33 10.27 -4.42
N ARG A 222 -1.21 10.37 -5.15
CA ARG A 222 -1.09 9.92 -6.54
C ARG A 222 0.31 9.39 -6.83
N VAL A 223 0.41 8.43 -7.75
CA VAL A 223 1.71 7.96 -8.26
C VAL A 223 2.38 9.10 -9.03
N ALA A 224 3.64 9.36 -8.70
CA ALA A 224 4.50 10.30 -9.39
C ALA A 224 5.57 9.59 -10.24
N ASP A 225 6.04 8.43 -9.79
CA ASP A 225 6.98 7.58 -10.52
C ASP A 225 6.87 6.12 -10.07
N ARG A 226 7.26 5.17 -10.92
CA ARG A 226 7.30 3.72 -10.61
C ARG A 226 8.40 3.05 -11.41
N GLU A 227 9.20 2.23 -10.73
CA GLU A 227 10.26 1.43 -11.34
C GLU A 227 10.33 0.05 -10.66
N GLN A 228 10.43 -1.03 -11.44
CA GLN A 228 10.71 -2.35 -10.90
C GLN A 228 12.18 -2.41 -10.48
N VAL A 229 12.45 -2.74 -9.21
CA VAL A 229 13.79 -2.61 -8.63
C VAL A 229 14.45 -3.95 -8.35
N TYR A 230 13.67 -4.95 -7.98
CA TYR A 230 14.13 -6.33 -7.85
C TYR A 230 12.95 -7.29 -7.97
N ARG A 231 13.24 -8.58 -8.12
CA ARG A 231 12.26 -9.66 -7.99
C ARG A 231 12.87 -10.77 -7.15
N PHE A 232 12.03 -11.54 -6.46
CA PHE A 232 12.50 -12.73 -5.78
C PHE A 232 12.91 -13.80 -6.79
N THR A 233 14.01 -14.51 -6.53
CA THR A 233 14.51 -15.61 -7.38
C THR A 233 13.71 -16.90 -7.17
N GLY A 234 13.10 -17.04 -5.99
CA GLY A 234 12.19 -18.13 -5.69
C GLY A 234 10.87 -18.02 -6.44
N PHE A 235 10.44 -19.11 -7.07
CA PHE A 235 9.09 -19.22 -7.61
C PHE A 235 8.12 -19.38 -6.44
N VAL A 236 7.24 -18.40 -6.24
CA VAL A 236 6.27 -18.40 -5.15
C VAL A 236 4.87 -18.21 -5.73
N CYS A 237 3.90 -18.92 -5.18
CA CYS A 237 2.48 -18.68 -5.43
C CYS A 237 1.93 -17.87 -4.26
N ILE A 238 1.36 -16.70 -4.54
CA ILE A 238 0.74 -15.83 -3.55
C ILE A 238 -0.75 -15.66 -3.92
N ASP A 239 -1.58 -15.74 -2.89
CA ASP A 239 -3.03 -15.57 -2.89
C ASP A 239 -3.40 -14.36 -2.02
#